data_AF-A0A928CVY2-F1
#
_entry.id   AF-A0A928CVY2-F1
#
_cell.length_a   1.000
_cell.length_b   1.000
_cell.length_c   1.000
_cell.angle_alpha   90.00
_cell.angle_beta   90.00
_cell.angle_gamma   90.00
#
_symmetry.space_group_name_H-M   'P 1'
#
loop_
_entity.id
_entity.type
_entity.pdbx_description
1 polymer ?
#
loop_
_entity_poly.entity_id
_entity_poly.type
_entity_poly.pdbx_seq_one_letter_code
_entity_poly.pdbx_strand_id
1 'polypeptide(L)' 'PYPPGIPVIMGGEIFNAKAEPILDYLLTRQQFEETFPGYEGDIHGVERRCENGRTVFTTLCLK' A
#
# COMPACT_ATOMS: atom_id res chain seq x y z
N PRO A 1 -3.93 1.79 6.78
CA PRO A 1 -3.12 1.14 7.83
C PRO A 1 -3.86 1.13 9.17
N TYR A 2 -3.99 -0.03 9.80
CA TYR A 2 -4.24 -0.12 11.25
C TYR A 2 -2.89 -0.41 11.90
N PRO A 3 -2.31 0.46 12.77
CA PRO A 3 -2.67 1.83 13.18
C PRO A 3 -1.75 2.92 12.54
N PRO A 4 -2.16 4.20 12.46
CA PRO A 4 -3.39 4.82 12.95
C PRO A 4 -4.54 4.58 11.96
N GLY A 5 -5.70 4.15 12.45
CA GLY A 5 -6.88 3.83 11.64
C GLY A 5 -7.55 5.04 10.97
N ILE A 6 -6.80 6.09 10.64
CA ILE A 6 -7.25 7.25 9.87
C ILE A 6 -7.12 6.90 8.39
N PRO A 7 -8.15 7.17 7.57
CA PRO A 7 -8.07 6.95 6.12
C PRO A 7 -6.95 7.83 5.54
N VAL A 8 -5.99 7.19 4.86
CA VAL A 8 -4.87 7.87 4.22
C VAL A 8 -5.24 8.35 2.82
N ILE A 9 -6.09 7.58 2.13
CA ILE A 9 -6.69 7.93 0.84
C ILE A 9 -8.16 7.53 0.87
N MET A 10 -9.03 8.44 0.47
CA MET A 10 -10.47 8.22 0.34
C MET A 10 -10.84 7.80 -1.09
N GLY A 11 -11.92 7.03 -1.24
CA GLY A 11 -12.48 6.72 -2.56
C GLY A 11 -12.88 8.00 -3.29
N GLY A 12 -12.31 8.22 -4.47
CA GLY A 12 -12.50 9.43 -5.29
C GLY A 12 -11.35 10.43 -5.23
N GLU A 13 -10.36 10.23 -4.36
CA GLU A 13 -9.13 11.01 -4.39
C GLU A 13 -8.19 10.53 -5.51
N ILE A 14 -7.41 11.48 -6.04
CA ILE A 14 -6.52 11.24 -7.18
C ILE A 14 -5.09 11.08 -6.67
N PHE A 15 -4.41 10.03 -7.11
CA PHE A 15 -2.96 9.86 -6.96
C PHE A 15 -2.23 10.89 -7.83
N ASN A 16 -2.09 12.11 -7.32
CA ASN A 16 -1.33 13.20 -7.92
C ASN A 16 -0.04 13.46 -7.13
N ALA A 17 0.75 14.47 -7.52
CA ALA A 17 1.99 14.81 -6.85
C ALA A 17 1.84 15.09 -5.33
N LYS A 18 0.65 15.49 -4.84
CA LYS A 18 0.42 15.69 -3.40
C LYS A 18 0.27 14.37 -2.64
N ALA A 19 -0.05 13.28 -3.34
CA ALA A 19 -0.14 11.94 -2.77
C ALA A 19 1.22 11.21 -2.75
N GLU A 20 2.30 11.86 -3.20
CA GLU A 20 3.66 11.29 -3.22
C GLU A 20 4.10 10.73 -1.86
N PRO A 21 3.90 11.42 -0.71
CA PRO A 21 4.29 10.86 0.59
C PRO A 21 3.53 9.58 0.96
N ILE A 22 2.31 9.43 0.46
CA ILE A 22 1.48 8.25 0.70
C ILE A 22 1.97 7.09 -0.16
N LEU A 23 2.30 7.37 -1.42
CA LEU A 23 2.88 6.37 -2.31
C LEU A 23 4.22 5.87 -1.75
N ASP A 24 5.09 6.77 -1.30
CA ASP A 24 6.37 6.42 -0.67
C ASP A 24 6.19 5.56 0.58
N TYR A 25 5.20 5.87 1.41
CA TYR A 25 4.85 5.03 2.55
C TYR A 25 4.46 3.62 2.13
N LEU A 26 3.60 3.48 1.11
CA LEU A 26 3.15 2.16 0.62
C LEU A 26 4.30 1.36 0.00
N LEU A 27 5.18 2.01 -0.78
CA LEU A 27 6.36 1.38 -1.38
C LEU A 27 7.36 0.92 -0.32
N THR A 28 7.63 1.77 0.67
CA THR A 28 8.51 1.43 1.80
C THR A 28 7.95 0.25 2.60
N ARG A 29 6.62 0.22 2.80
CA ARG A 29 5.95 -0.87 3.50
C ARG A 29 6.01 -2.18 2.71
N GLN A 30 5.85 -2.13 1.39
CA GLN A 30 6.01 -3.28 0.52
C GLN A 30 7.43 -3.87 0.65
N GLN A 31 8.46 -3.04 0.53
CA GLN A 31 9.85 -3.47 0.67
C GLN A 31 10.14 -4.06 2.07
N PHE A 32 9.54 -3.49 3.11
CA PHE A 32 9.65 -4.02 4.47
C PHE A 32 9.03 -5.43 4.58
N GLU A 33 7.85 -5.67 4.00
CA GLU A 33 7.22 -7.01 4.00
C GLU A 33 8.05 -8.03 3.21
N GLU A 34 8.66 -7.62 2.10
CA GLU A 34 9.58 -8.48 1.33
C GLU A 34 10.85 -8.84 2.12
N THR A 35 11.38 -7.89 2.90
CA THR A 35 12.60 -8.10 3.70
C THR A 35 12.33 -8.97 4.93
N PHE A 36 11.14 -8.86 5.52
CA PHE A 36 10.75 -9.56 6.74
C PHE A 36 9.49 -10.41 6.52
N PRO A 37 9.61 -11.58 5.85
CA PRO A 37 8.48 -12.47 5.64
C PRO A 37 7.87 -12.90 6.99
N GLY A 38 6.56 -12.69 7.14
CA GLY A 38 5.81 -12.92 8.39
C GLY A 38 5.53 -11.67 9.24
N TYR A 39 6.08 -10.50 8.88
CA TYR A 39 5.75 -9.19 9.49
C TYR A 39 4.76 -8.36 8.64
N GLU A 40 3.87 -9.07 7.95
CA GLU A 40 2.84 -8.48 7.11
C GLU A 40 1.87 -7.68 7.98
N GLY A 41 1.61 -6.43 7.60
CA GLY A 41 0.69 -5.56 8.34
C GLY A 41 -0.71 -5.66 7.75
N ASP A 42 -1.76 -5.29 8.48
CA ASP A 42 -3.06 -5.16 7.84
C ASP A 42 -3.24 -3.76 7.22
N ILE A 43 -3.46 -3.73 5.90
CA ILE A 43 -3.69 -2.51 5.12
C ILE A 43 -4.99 -2.67 4.35
N HIS A 44 -6.07 -2.18 4.95
CA HIS A 44 -7.36 -2.14 4.27
C HIS A 44 -7.30 -1.32 2.97
N GLY A 45 -7.86 -1.86 1.88
CA GLY A 45 -7.89 -1.21 0.57
C GLY A 45 -6.65 -1.48 -0.31
N VAL A 46 -5.66 -2.21 0.20
CA VAL A 46 -4.50 -2.68 -0.57
C VAL A 46 -4.52 -4.20 -0.63
N GLU A 47 -4.53 -4.74 -1.85
CA GLU A 47 -4.37 -6.15 -2.13
C GLU A 47 -2.88 -6.49 -2.31
N ARG A 48 -2.45 -7.63 -1.75
CA ARG A 48 -1.13 -8.20 -1.98
C ARG A 48 -1.20 -9.25 -3.07
N ARG A 49 -0.34 -9.12 -4.07
CA ARG A 49 -0.20 -10.13 -5.13
C ARG A 49 1.23 -10.63 -5.16
N CYS A 50 1.39 -11.94 -5.30
CA CYS A 50 2.70 -12.54 -5.49
C CYS A 50 2.98 -12.63 -6.99
N GLU A 51 3.86 -11.77 -7.48
CA GLU A 51 4.28 -11.74 -8.89
C GLU A 51 5.79 -11.99 -8.97
N ASN A 52 6.21 -13.01 -9.74
CA ASN A 52 7.62 -13.36 -9.93
C ASN A 52 8.41 -13.57 -8.61
N GLY A 53 7.76 -14.10 -7.58
CA GLY A 53 8.36 -14.33 -6.26
C GLY A 53 8.53 -13.07 -5.41
N ARG A 54 7.86 -11.97 -5.77
CA ARG A 54 7.83 -10.69 -5.04
C ARG A 54 6.42 -10.34 -4.61
N THR A 55 6.31 -9.63 -3.49
CA THR A 55 5.02 -9.17 -2.96
C THR A 55 4.76 -7.78 -3.51
N VAL A 56 3.76 -7.65 -4.37
CA VAL A 56 3.37 -6.39 -5.00
C VAL A 56 2.07 -5.89 -4.38
N PHE A 57 2.05 -4.62 -4.00
CA PHE A 57 0.85 -3.95 -3.51
C PHE A 57 0.04 -3.41 -4.68
N THR A 58 -1.26 -3.72 -4.67
CA THR A 58 -2.21 -3.28 -5.70
C THR A 58 -3.44 -2.68 -5.03
N THR A 59 -4.00 -1.63 -5.62
CA THR A 59 -5.25 -1.02 -5.14
C THR A 59 -6.15 -0.72 -6.33
N LEU A 60 -7.45 -0.55 -6.06
CA LEU A 60 -8.43 -0.27 -7.10
C LEU A 60 -8.35 1.21 -7.49
N CYS A 61 -8.08 1.47 -8.76
CA CYS A 61 -8.14 2.80 -9.35
C CYS A 61 -9.18 2.83 -10.48
N LEU A 62 -9.92 3.93 -10.57
CA LEU A 62 -10.75 4.21 -11.75
C LEU A 62 -9.85 4.64 -12.91
N LYS A 63 -10.20 4.18 -14.11
CA LYS A 63 -9.49 4.50 -15.35
C LYS A 63 -9.84 5.90 -15.86
#